data_AF-A0A9P0PSX6-F1
#
_entry.id   AF-A0A9P0PSX6-F1
#
_cell.length_a   1.000
_cell.length_b   1.000
_cell.length_c   1.000
_cell.angle_alpha   90.00
_cell.angle_beta   90.00
_cell.angle_gamma   90.00
#
_symmetry.space_group_name_H-M   'P 1'
#
loop_
_entity.id
_entity.type
_entity.pdbx_description
1 polymer ?
#
loop_
_entity_poly.entity_id
_entity_poly.type
_entity_poly.pdbx_seq_one_letter_code
_entity_poly.pdbx_strand_id
1 'polypeptide(L)'
;MTSEITSLDLSLAKYIVPDYFGGSKDLLDFVTKTDQFTELLKKPNPNCVFNKLLFHNIIAKIKGDVRDLLNNSSWVTWKDVKDILVNRFCDERNESCLAYELSPMRQNNKES
;
A
#
# COMPACT_ATOMS: atom_id res chain seq x y z
N MET A 1 9.24 0.47 28.69
CA MET A 1 9.71 1.81 28.30
C MET A 1 8.94 2.21 27.07
N THR A 2 7.90 3.03 27.22
CA THR A 2 7.17 3.62 26.09
C THR A 2 8.05 4.74 25.55
N SER A 3 8.77 4.52 24.46
CA SER A 3 9.45 5.61 23.76
C SER A 3 8.41 6.67 23.41
N GLU A 4 8.57 7.85 24.00
CA GLU A 4 7.76 9.01 23.64
C GLU A 4 8.12 9.35 22.19
N ILE A 5 7.22 9.00 21.27
CA ILE A 5 7.32 9.38 19.86
C ILE A 5 7.42 10.90 19.84
N THR A 6 8.58 11.42 19.47
CA THR A 6 8.81 12.86 19.45
C THR A 6 8.05 13.50 18.29
N SER A 7 7.80 14.81 18.37
CA SER A 7 7.19 15.57 17.26
C SER A 7 7.99 15.43 15.96
N LEU A 8 9.31 15.18 16.07
CA LEU A 8 10.21 14.92 14.96
C LEU A 8 9.89 13.58 14.28
N ASP A 9 9.73 12.50 15.04
CA ASP A 9 9.38 11.17 14.53
C ASP A 9 8.06 11.19 13.75
N LEU A 10 7.09 11.94 14.28
CA LEU A 10 5.79 12.18 13.64
C LEU A 10 5.92 12.95 12.31
N SER A 11 6.82 13.94 12.25
CA SER A 11 7.09 14.71 11.04
C SER A 11 7.79 13.88 9.97
N LEU A 12 8.73 13.02 10.35
CA LEU A 12 9.45 12.12 9.45
C LEU A 12 8.55 11.02 8.91
N ALA A 13 7.65 10.50 9.75
CA ALA A 13 6.75 9.43 9.37
C ALA A 13 5.78 9.85 8.24
N LYS A 14 5.50 11.15 8.08
CA LYS A 14 4.71 11.69 6.95
C LYS A 14 5.35 11.43 5.57
N TYR A 15 6.67 11.28 5.52
CA TYR A 15 7.42 11.02 4.29
C TYR A 15 7.60 9.52 3.99
N ILE A 16 7.26 8.64 4.94
CA ILE A 16 7.42 7.19 4.76
C ILE A 16 6.39 6.66 3.75
N VAL A 17 5.15 7.16 3.80
CA VAL A 17 4.09 6.71 2.91
C VAL A 17 4.12 7.53 1.60
N PRO A 18 4.42 6.90 0.45
CA PRO A 18 4.42 7.58 -0.83
C PRO A 18 2.99 7.92 -1.28
N ASP A 19 2.86 8.90 -2.16
CA ASP A 19 1.58 9.16 -2.81
C ASP A 19 1.30 8.05 -3.83
N TYR A 20 0.08 7.50 -3.84
CA TYR A 20 -0.30 6.40 -4.73
C TYR A 20 -1.36 6.87 -5.73
N PHE A 21 -1.04 6.74 -7.02
CA PHE A 21 -1.89 7.17 -8.14
C PHE A 21 -2.50 5.99 -8.92
N GLY A 22 -2.21 4.76 -8.51
CA GLY A 22 -2.62 3.55 -9.22
C GLY A 22 -1.46 2.88 -9.96
N GLY A 23 -1.63 1.60 -10.24
CA GLY A 23 -0.64 0.77 -10.93
C GLY A 23 -0.11 -0.38 -10.08
N SER A 24 0.22 -1.48 -10.73
CA SER A 24 0.65 -2.74 -10.09
C SER A 24 2.08 -2.69 -9.55
N LYS A 25 2.96 -1.91 -10.19
CA LYS A 25 4.39 -1.80 -9.83
C LYS A 25 4.59 -1.11 -8.48
N ASP A 26 3.83 -0.04 -8.24
CA ASP A 26 3.98 0.80 -7.04
C ASP A 26 3.08 0.34 -5.89
N LEU A 27 2.14 -0.59 -6.16
CA LEU A 27 1.18 -1.09 -5.17
C LEU A 27 1.89 -1.78 -4.00
N LEU A 28 2.83 -2.68 -4.28
CA LEU A 28 3.53 -3.44 -3.24
C LEU A 28 4.33 -2.52 -2.32
N ASP A 29 5.03 -1.55 -2.89
CA ASP A 29 5.82 -0.56 -2.14
C ASP A 29 4.92 0.32 -1.25
N PHE A 30 3.83 0.83 -1.83
CA PHE A 30 2.84 1.62 -1.08
C PHE A 30 2.23 0.84 0.08
N VAL A 31 1.76 -0.39 -0.16
CA VAL A 31 1.12 -1.23 0.86
C VAL A 31 2.11 -1.57 1.97
N THR A 32 3.33 -1.99 1.63
CA THR A 32 4.35 -2.38 2.61
C THR A 32 4.75 -1.20 3.50
N LYS A 33 5.01 -0.03 2.91
CA LYS A 33 5.35 1.19 3.66
C LYS A 33 4.19 1.66 4.54
N THR A 34 2.96 1.51 4.06
CA THR A 34 1.76 1.86 4.85
C THR A 34 1.54 0.91 6.01
N ASP A 35 1.77 -0.40 5.84
CA ASP A 35 1.69 -1.40 6.90
C ASP A 35 2.74 -1.09 7.99
N GLN A 36 3.99 -0.84 7.60
CA GLN A 36 5.06 -0.45 8.54
C GLN A 36 4.74 0.85 9.28
N PHE A 37 4.26 1.87 8.56
CA PHE A 37 3.85 3.15 9.16
C PHE A 37 2.71 2.97 10.16
N THR A 38 1.73 2.13 9.83
CA THR A 38 0.61 1.84 10.72
C THR A 38 1.07 1.07 11.95
N GLU A 39 1.93 0.07 11.80
CA GLU A 39 2.45 -0.72 12.92
C GLU A 39 3.26 0.13 13.91
N LEU A 40 4.11 1.03 13.40
CA LEU A 40 4.97 1.88 14.23
C LEU A 40 4.21 2.89 15.07
N LEU A 41 3.12 3.45 14.53
CA LEU A 41 2.44 4.59 15.14
C LEU A 41 1.11 4.25 15.80
N LYS A 42 0.48 3.12 15.45
CA LYS A 42 -0.84 2.74 15.97
C LYS A 42 -0.80 2.60 17.48
N LYS A 43 -1.70 3.32 18.14
CA LYS A 43 -1.87 3.25 19.60
C LYS A 43 -2.72 2.04 19.98
N PRO A 44 -2.48 1.41 21.15
CA PRO A 44 -3.20 0.21 21.58
C PRO A 44 -4.70 0.46 21.81
N ASN A 45 -5.09 1.71 22.12
CA ASN A 45 -6.50 2.07 22.23
C ASN A 45 -7.13 2.24 20.82
N PRO A 46 -8.06 1.37 20.40
CA PRO A 46 -8.67 1.42 19.07
C PRO A 46 -9.52 2.68 18.84
N ASN A 47 -10.07 3.28 19.90
CA ASN A 47 -10.89 4.50 19.81
C ASN A 47 -10.07 5.78 19.92
N CYS A 48 -8.74 5.68 19.90
CA CYS A 48 -7.86 6.84 19.96
C CYS A 48 -8.07 7.73 18.72
N VAL A 49 -8.29 9.03 18.94
CA VAL A 49 -8.39 10.04 17.87
C VAL A 49 -7.16 10.00 16.95
N PHE A 50 -5.98 9.73 17.51
CA PHE A 50 -4.74 9.58 16.76
C PHE A 50 -4.83 8.48 15.69
N ASN A 51 -5.39 7.30 16.02
CA ASN A 51 -5.52 6.20 15.05
C ASN A 51 -6.47 6.58 13.90
N LYS A 52 -7.52 7.38 14.17
CA LYS A 52 -8.41 7.91 13.14
C LYS A 52 -7.69 8.92 12.23
N LEU A 53 -6.89 9.81 12.81
CA LEU A 53 -6.08 10.77 12.06
C LEU A 53 -5.01 10.08 11.22
N LEU A 54 -4.38 9.04 11.75
CA LEU A 54 -3.40 8.22 11.04
C LEU A 54 -4.03 7.58 9.81
N PHE A 55 -5.20 6.96 9.98
CA PHE A 55 -5.94 6.39 8.87
C PHE A 55 -6.35 7.44 7.84
N HIS A 56 -6.84 8.61 8.27
CA HIS A 56 -7.16 9.70 7.36
C HIS A 56 -5.95 10.17 6.53
N ASN A 57 -4.76 10.22 7.14
CA ASN A 57 -3.52 10.57 6.42
C ASN A 57 -3.16 9.53 5.36
N ILE A 58 -3.24 8.24 5.67
CA ILE A 58 -3.01 7.16 4.70
C ILE A 58 -3.96 7.30 3.51
N ILE A 59 -5.24 7.52 3.80
CA ILE A 59 -6.27 7.68 2.76
C ILE A 59 -6.01 8.94 1.93
N ALA A 60 -5.53 10.03 2.54
CA ALA A 60 -5.15 11.25 1.82
C ALA A 60 -3.94 11.06 0.88
N LYS A 61 -3.12 10.02 1.06
CA LYS A 61 -2.01 9.66 0.17
C LYS A 61 -2.46 8.97 -1.11
N ILE A 62 -3.69 8.46 -1.16
CA ILE A 62 -4.28 7.85 -2.34
C ILE A 62 -4.94 8.94 -3.19
N LYS A 63 -4.51 9.06 -4.45
CA LYS A 63 -4.86 10.14 -5.39
C LYS A 63 -5.38 9.58 -6.71
N GLY A 64 -5.93 10.47 -7.53
CA GLY A 64 -6.40 10.15 -8.89
C GLY A 64 -7.57 9.15 -8.90
N ASP A 65 -7.67 8.38 -9.99
CA ASP A 65 -8.78 7.46 -10.25
C ASP A 65 -8.94 6.37 -9.16
N VAL A 66 -7.84 6.00 -8.49
CA VAL A 66 -7.86 5.09 -7.35
C VAL A 66 -8.65 5.69 -6.20
N ARG A 67 -8.55 7.00 -5.98
CA ARG A 67 -9.29 7.66 -4.92
C ARG A 67 -10.78 7.66 -5.21
N ASP A 68 -11.16 7.85 -6.47
CA ASP A 68 -12.57 7.79 -6.89
C ASP A 68 -13.14 6.37 -6.76
N LEU A 69 -12.34 5.34 -7.08
CA LEU A 69 -12.70 3.95 -6.79
C LEU A 69 -12.96 3.72 -5.30
N LEU A 70 -12.10 4.25 -4.42
CA LEU A 70 -12.31 4.17 -2.98
C LEU A 70 -13.56 4.93 -2.54
N ASN A 71 -13.82 6.13 -3.06
CA ASN A 71 -15.02 6.89 -2.68
C ASN A 71 -16.31 6.18 -3.09
N ASN A 72 -16.27 5.36 -4.15
CA ASN A 72 -17.41 4.57 -4.64
C ASN A 72 -17.52 3.16 -4.01
N SER A 73 -16.62 2.79 -3.10
CA SER A 73 -16.61 1.49 -2.44
C SER A 73 -16.88 1.61 -0.94
N SER A 74 -17.29 0.51 -0.32
CA SER A 74 -17.52 0.42 1.12
C SER A 74 -16.26 -0.10 1.81
N TRP A 75 -15.61 0.74 2.61
CA TRP A 75 -14.46 0.38 3.44
C TRP A 75 -14.54 1.10 4.79
N VAL A 76 -14.14 0.40 5.85
CA VAL A 76 -14.14 0.94 7.22
C VAL A 76 -12.74 0.88 7.83
N THR A 77 -11.93 -0.08 7.37
CA THR A 77 -10.60 -0.35 7.90
C THR A 77 -9.54 -0.26 6.81
N TRP A 78 -8.27 -0.11 7.23
CA TRP A 78 -7.13 -0.21 6.31
C TRP A 78 -7.07 -1.55 5.59
N LYS A 79 -7.53 -2.64 6.23
CA LYS A 79 -7.60 -3.95 5.60
C LYS A 79 -8.53 -3.95 4.39
N ASP A 80 -9.72 -3.37 4.52
CA ASP A 80 -10.68 -3.29 3.42
C ASP A 80 -10.11 -2.51 2.24
N VAL A 81 -9.41 -1.40 2.53
CA VAL A 81 -8.74 -0.58 1.51
C VAL A 81 -7.64 -1.36 0.83
N LYS A 82 -6.78 -2.05 1.59
CA LYS A 82 -5.73 -2.91 1.05
C LYS A 82 -6.32 -4.00 0.15
N ASP A 83 -7.39 -4.66 0.57
CA ASP A 83 -8.05 -5.70 -0.20
C ASP A 83 -8.62 -5.13 -1.52
N ILE A 84 -9.24 -3.95 -1.50
CA ILE A 84 -9.72 -3.27 -2.72
C ILE A 84 -8.56 -2.95 -3.67
N LEU A 85 -7.45 -2.41 -3.14
CA LEU A 85 -6.29 -2.04 -3.94
C LEU A 85 -5.62 -3.26 -4.57
N VAL A 86 -5.45 -4.34 -3.79
CA VAL A 86 -4.87 -5.60 -4.27
C VAL A 86 -5.79 -6.24 -5.31
N ASN A 87 -7.09 -6.35 -5.04
CA ASN A 87 -8.02 -6.95 -6.01
C ASN A 87 -8.10 -6.16 -7.32
N ARG A 88 -7.87 -4.84 -7.30
CA ARG A 88 -8.02 -4.00 -8.49
C ARG A 88 -6.71 -3.76 -9.26
N PHE A 89 -5.58 -3.68 -8.56
CA PHE A 89 -4.30 -3.26 -9.12
C PHE A 89 -3.18 -4.27 -8.93
N CYS A 90 -3.39 -5.37 -8.19
CA CYS A 90 -2.40 -6.43 -8.17
C CYS A 90 -2.29 -7.06 -9.55
N ASP A 91 -1.07 -7.41 -9.91
CA ASP A 91 -0.82 -8.17 -11.12
C ASP A 91 -1.34 -9.59 -10.93
N GLU A 92 -2.32 -10.00 -11.74
CA GLU A 92 -2.94 -11.32 -11.68
C GLU A 92 -2.06 -12.41 -12.32
N ARG A 93 -0.86 -12.09 -12.82
CA ARG A 93 0.07 -13.08 -13.40
C ARG A 93 0.27 -14.25 -12.44
N ASN A 94 -0.40 -15.35 -12.76
CA ASN A 94 -0.29 -16.61 -12.06
C ASN A 94 0.78 -17.48 -12.72
N GLU A 95 1.10 -18.61 -12.08
CA GLU A 95 2.10 -19.56 -12.57
C GLU A 95 1.82 -20.02 -14.00
N SER A 96 0.55 -20.14 -14.40
CA SER A 96 0.14 -20.54 -15.75
C SER A 96 0.44 -19.46 -16.79
N CYS A 97 0.21 -18.18 -16.48
CA CYS A 97 0.61 -17.06 -17.35
C CYS A 97 2.12 -17.03 -17.53
N LEU A 98 2.86 -17.23 -16.44
CA LEU A 98 4.33 -17.26 -16.45
C LEU A 98 4.87 -18.44 -17.26
N ALA A 99 4.30 -19.64 -17.09
CA ALA A 99 4.67 -20.83 -17.85
C ALA A 99 4.38 -20.67 -19.35
N TYR A 100 3.27 -20.03 -19.70
CA TYR A 100 2.92 -19.71 -21.08
C TYR A 100 3.89 -18.68 -21.70
N GLU A 101 4.28 -17.65 -20.95
CA GLU A 101 5.24 -16.63 -21.41
C GLU A 101 6.67 -17.17 -21.53
N LEU A 102 7.08 -18.08 -20.65
CA LEU A 102 8.41 -18.72 -20.66
C LEU A 102 8.52 -19.83 -21.71
N SER A 103 7.42 -20.53 -22.00
CA SER A 103 7.35 -21.62 -22.99
C SER A 103 8.00 -21.30 -24.35
N PRO A 104 7.78 -20.12 -24.96
CA PRO A 104 8.40 -19.76 -26.24
C PRO A 104 9.79 -19.14 -26.09
N MET A 105 10.22 -18.77 -24.88
CA MET A 105 11.53 -18.16 -24.68
C MET A 105 12.62 -19.18 -24.95
N ARG A 106 13.47 -18.85 -25.92
CA ARG A 106 14.69 -19.60 -26.24
C ARG A 106 15.86 -18.65 -26.07
N GLN A 107 16.87 -19.07 -25.32
CA GLN A 107 18.12 -18.33 -25.20
C GLN A 107 18.73 -18.16 -26.59
N ASN A 108 18.97 -16.93 -27.00
CA ASN A 108 19.62 -16.64 -28.26
C ASN A 108 21.15 -16.70 -28.12
N ASN A 109 21.84 -17.08 -29.19
CA ASN A 109 23.31 -17.18 -29.24
C ASN A 109 24.06 -15.85 -28.99
N LYS A 110 23.34 -14.75 -28.74
CA LYS A 110 23.87 -13.40 -28.47
C LYS A 110 23.53 -12.89 -27.06
N GLU A 111 22.86 -13.69 -26.25
CA GLU A 111 22.57 -13.39 -24.84
C GLU A 111 23.67 -14.06 -23.99
N SER A 112 24.44 -13.26 -23.24
CA SER A 112 25.55 -13.70 -22.37
C SER A 112 25.12 -13.81 -20.92
#